data_AF-A0A924S360-F1
#
_entry.id   AF-A0A924S360-F1
#
_cell.length_a   1.000
_cell.length_b   1.000
_cell.length_c   1.000
_cell.angle_alpha   90.00
_cell.angle_beta   90.00
_cell.angle_gamma   90.00
#
_symmetry.space_group_name_H-M   'P 1'
#
loop_
_entity.id
_entity.type
_entity.pdbx_description
1 polymer ?
#
loop_
_entity_poly.entity_id
_entity_poly.type
_entity_poly.pdbx_seq_one_letter_code
_entity_poly.pdbx_strand_id
1 'polypeptide(L)'
;MRLSSSTRILLSLVAGLAIGIWLSGINPGWLPRSIAIAEPIGALWLDALRMTIIPLVFSLLVTGIASTAAMASAGGLAARSLLLFVVVLLLAAVFGELAVEGFLALWPIPADAAEALRASMASSATTVPAVAPLSEWLAAIIPTNPVKAAAEGEM
;
A
#
# COMPACT_ATOMS: atom_id res chain seq x y z
N MET A 1 -28.62 1.37 19.84
CA MET A 1 -27.76 2.38 19.18
C MET A 1 -27.08 1.71 17.98
N ARG A 2 -27.23 2.24 16.75
CA ARG A 2 -26.57 1.67 15.56
C ARG A 2 -25.13 2.20 15.51
N LEU A 3 -24.13 1.32 15.56
CA LEU A 3 -22.72 1.71 15.41
C LEU A 3 -22.45 2.28 14.02
N SER A 4 -21.58 3.30 13.91
CA SER A 4 -21.09 3.86 12.64
C SER A 4 -20.28 2.84 11.84
N SER A 5 -20.30 2.93 10.51
CA SER A 5 -19.56 2.03 9.61
C SER A 5 -18.06 2.01 9.93
N SER A 6 -17.46 3.18 10.18
CA SER A 6 -16.03 3.27 10.53
C SER A 6 -15.71 2.56 11.85
N THR A 7 -16.58 2.70 12.85
CA THR A 7 -16.43 2.01 14.14
C THR A 7 -16.51 0.50 13.97
N ARG A 8 -17.41 0.01 13.11
CA ARG A 8 -17.53 -1.43 12.84
C ARG A 8 -16.26 -1.98 12.20
N ILE A 9 -15.69 -1.28 11.21
CA ILE A 9 -14.45 -1.69 10.54
C ILE A 9 -13.29 -1.76 11.55
N LEU A 10 -13.12 -0.72 12.36
CA LEU A 10 -12.07 -0.70 13.40
C LEU A 10 -12.26 -1.82 14.42
N LEU A 11 -13.50 -2.05 14.87
CA LEU A 11 -13.81 -3.13 15.80
C LEU A 11 -13.52 -4.52 15.19
N SER A 12 -13.86 -4.72 13.92
CA SER A 12 -13.54 -5.96 13.18
C SER A 12 -12.04 -6.16 13.01
N LEU A 13 -11.27 -5.10 12.75
CA LEU A 13 -9.81 -5.17 12.67
C LEU A 13 -9.19 -5.59 14.00
N VAL A 14 -9.58 -4.92 15.09
CA VAL A 14 -9.08 -5.23 16.44
C VAL A 14 -9.48 -6.65 16.85
N ALA A 15 -10.72 -7.06 16.59
CA ALA A 15 -11.18 -8.42 16.87
C ALA A 15 -10.41 -9.47 16.06
N GLY A 16 -10.20 -9.25 14.77
CA GLY A 16 -9.43 -10.16 13.90
C GLY A 16 -7.98 -10.33 14.39
N LEU A 17 -7.32 -9.21 14.73
CA LEU A 17 -5.98 -9.23 15.30
C LEU A 17 -5.93 -10.00 16.63
N ALA A 18 -6.84 -9.70 17.56
CA ALA A 18 -6.89 -10.35 18.86
C ALA A 18 -7.13 -11.87 18.74
N ILE A 19 -8.05 -12.29 17.86
CA ILE A 19 -8.32 -13.70 17.57
C ILE A 19 -7.08 -14.37 16.97
N GLY A 20 -6.37 -13.71 16.05
CA GLY A 20 -5.13 -14.23 15.46
C GLY A 20 -4.03 -14.47 16.50
N ILE A 21 -3.80 -13.49 17.38
CA ILE A 21 -2.84 -13.61 18.48
C ILE A 21 -3.24 -14.74 19.43
N TRP A 22 -4.52 -14.82 19.80
CA TRP A 22 -5.03 -15.85 20.71
C TRP A 22 -4.90 -17.28 20.14
N LEU A 23 -5.22 -17.47 18.86
CA LEU A 23 -5.05 -18.75 18.15
C LEU A 23 -3.58 -19.16 18.05
N SER A 24 -2.68 -18.20 17.83
CA SER A 24 -1.24 -18.45 17.76
C SER A 24 -0.66 -18.92 19.10
N GLY A 25 -1.16 -18.42 20.23
CA GLY A 25 -0.61 -18.71 21.56
C GLY A 25 -1.07 -20.02 22.21
N ILE A 26 -2.26 -20.54 21.87
CA ILE A 26 -2.87 -21.67 22.61
C ILE A 26 -2.72 -23.01 21.88
N ASN A 27 -2.93 -23.04 20.56
CA ASN A 27 -2.94 -24.29 19.80
C ASN A 27 -2.45 -24.07 18.35
N PRO A 28 -1.13 -24.14 18.11
CA PRO A 28 -0.56 -23.89 16.79
C PRO A 28 -1.09 -24.85 15.70
N GLY A 29 -1.64 -26.01 16.07
CA GLY A 29 -2.25 -26.96 15.12
C GLY A 29 -3.55 -26.49 14.47
N TRP A 30 -4.26 -25.51 15.05
CA TRP A 30 -5.49 -24.95 14.46
C TRP A 30 -5.20 -23.80 13.50
N LEU A 31 -4.02 -23.18 13.60
CA LEU A 31 -3.62 -22.02 12.84
C LEU A 31 -3.70 -22.24 11.30
N PRO A 32 -3.20 -23.36 10.73
CA PRO A 32 -3.27 -23.57 9.28
C PRO A 32 -4.72 -23.65 8.77
N ARG A 33 -5.63 -24.23 9.57
CA ARG A 33 -7.05 -24.37 9.20
C ARG A 33 -7.77 -23.03 9.24
N SER A 34 -7.48 -22.21 10.25
CA SER A 34 -8.02 -20.86 10.37
C SER A 34 -7.56 -19.97 9.22
N ILE A 35 -6.27 -20.02 8.86
CA ILE A 35 -5.71 -19.28 7.72
C ILE A 35 -6.37 -19.73 6.41
N ALA A 36 -6.50 -21.04 6.18
CA ALA A 36 -7.13 -21.58 4.97
C ALA A 36 -8.58 -21.13 4.75
N ILE A 37 -9.28 -20.70 5.81
CA ILE A 37 -10.64 -20.14 5.73
C ILE A 37 -10.59 -18.62 5.58
N ALA A 38 -9.73 -17.93 6.36
CA ALA A 38 -9.67 -16.47 6.38
C ALA A 38 -9.04 -15.87 5.11
N GLU A 39 -8.01 -16.52 4.58
CA GLU A 39 -7.24 -16.07 3.41
C GLU A 39 -8.11 -15.89 2.15
N PRO A 40 -8.93 -16.85 1.71
CA PRO A 40 -9.77 -16.64 0.53
C PRO A 40 -10.81 -15.54 0.73
N ILE A 41 -11.33 -15.35 1.94
CA ILE A 41 -12.28 -14.26 2.23
C ILE A 41 -11.59 -12.89 2.12
N GLY A 42 -10.39 -12.78 2.70
CA GLY A 42 -9.57 -11.58 2.58
C GLY A 42 -9.14 -11.28 1.15
N ALA A 43 -8.74 -12.30 0.40
CA ALA A 43 -8.38 -12.19 -1.01
C ALA A 43 -9.55 -11.71 -1.86
N LEU A 44 -10.73 -12.34 -1.73
CA LEU A 44 -11.94 -11.90 -2.44
C LEU A 44 -12.32 -10.46 -2.12
N TRP A 45 -12.14 -10.02 -0.87
CA TRP A 45 -12.38 -8.63 -0.49
C TRP A 45 -11.37 -7.67 -1.13
N LEU A 46 -10.08 -8.00 -1.12
CA LEU A 46 -9.04 -7.22 -1.77
C LEU A 46 -9.22 -7.15 -3.29
N ASP A 47 -9.58 -8.28 -3.92
CA ASP A 47 -9.83 -8.36 -5.36
C ASP A 47 -11.07 -7.55 -5.75
N ALA A 48 -12.13 -7.59 -4.93
CA ALA A 48 -13.31 -6.74 -5.12
C ALA A 48 -12.97 -5.25 -5.02
N LEU A 49 -12.10 -4.85 -4.09
CA LEU A 49 -11.60 -3.47 -4.04
C LEU A 49 -10.80 -3.12 -5.29
N ARG A 50 -9.82 -3.95 -5.67
CA ARG A 50 -8.94 -3.72 -6.84
C ARG A 50 -9.71 -3.64 -8.15
N MET A 51 -10.74 -4.46 -8.34
CA MET A 51 -11.60 -4.44 -9.53
C MET A 51 -12.23 -3.05 -9.78
N THR A 52 -12.54 -2.31 -8.71
CA THR A 52 -13.14 -0.98 -8.81
C THR A 52 -12.13 0.15 -8.93
N ILE A 53 -10.88 -0.06 -8.48
CA ILE A 53 -9.86 0.99 -8.41
C ILE A 53 -9.44 1.42 -9.82
N ILE A 54 -9.14 0.47 -10.71
CA ILE A 54 -8.59 0.80 -12.05
C ILE A 54 -9.55 1.68 -12.86
N PRO A 55 -10.85 1.32 -13.02
CA PRO A 55 -11.78 2.15 -13.80
C PRO A 55 -12.04 3.51 -13.14
N LEU A 56 -12.06 3.55 -11.80
CA LEU A 56 -12.31 4.76 -11.04
C LEU A 56 -11.15 5.75 -11.17
N VAL A 57 -9.92 5.30 -10.95
CA VAL A 57 -8.70 6.13 -11.06
C VAL A 57 -8.57 6.68 -12.48
N PHE A 58 -8.75 5.85 -13.51
CA PHE A 58 -8.73 6.30 -14.90
C PHE A 58 -9.76 7.39 -15.16
N SER A 59 -11.01 7.18 -14.75
CA SER A 59 -12.09 8.15 -14.96
C SER A 59 -11.83 9.46 -14.21
N LEU A 60 -11.33 9.39 -12.98
CA LEU A 60 -10.95 10.55 -12.17
C LEU A 60 -9.78 11.32 -12.79
N LEU A 61 -8.76 10.63 -13.33
CA LEU A 61 -7.64 11.26 -14.01
C LEU A 61 -8.10 11.95 -15.30
N VAL A 62 -8.88 11.28 -16.16
CA VAL A 62 -9.38 11.87 -17.41
C VAL A 62 -10.24 13.11 -17.14
N THR A 63 -11.19 13.01 -16.21
CA THR A 63 -12.05 14.15 -15.86
C THR A 63 -11.29 15.26 -15.13
N GLY A 64 -10.33 14.91 -14.28
CA GLY A 64 -9.43 15.85 -13.62
C GLY A 64 -8.54 16.60 -14.61
N ILE A 65 -7.96 15.91 -15.59
CA ILE A 65 -7.14 16.54 -16.64
C ILE A 65 -8.02 17.40 -17.55
N ALA A 66 -9.19 16.93 -17.98
CA ALA A 66 -10.08 17.71 -18.83
C ALA A 66 -10.57 19.01 -18.15
N SER A 67 -10.91 18.95 -16.86
CA SER A 67 -11.31 20.13 -16.08
C SER A 67 -10.17 21.12 -15.83
N THR A 68 -8.96 20.61 -15.55
CA THR A 68 -7.77 21.46 -15.34
C THR A 68 -7.23 22.04 -16.64
N ALA A 69 -7.31 21.32 -17.76
CA ALA A 69 -6.94 21.82 -19.09
C ALA A 69 -7.83 22.99 -19.53
N ALA A 70 -9.13 22.95 -19.20
CA ALA A 70 -10.04 24.08 -19.43
C ALA A 70 -9.71 25.32 -18.57
N MET A 71 -9.01 25.13 -17.44
CA MET A 71 -8.54 26.19 -16.54
C MET A 71 -7.05 26.57 -16.76
N ALA A 72 -6.33 25.87 -17.63
CA ALA A 72 -4.87 25.96 -17.79
C ALA A 72 -4.36 27.30 -18.34
N SER A 73 -5.26 28.23 -18.69
CA SER A 73 -4.91 29.62 -18.97
C SER A 73 -4.47 30.41 -17.73
N ALA A 74 -4.62 29.87 -16.52
CA ALA A 74 -4.28 30.53 -15.26
C ALA A 74 -3.01 29.96 -14.57
N GLY A 75 -1.84 30.50 -14.93
CA GLY A 75 -0.88 31.00 -13.94
C GLY A 75 -0.14 30.03 -12.99
N GLY A 76 0.40 28.90 -13.47
CA GLY A 76 1.45 28.16 -12.75
C GLY A 76 1.03 27.42 -11.46
N LEU A 77 -0.27 27.34 -11.16
CA LEU A 77 -0.79 26.62 -10.00
C LEU A 77 -0.42 25.12 -10.04
N ALA A 78 -0.50 24.48 -11.20
CA ALA A 78 -0.14 23.07 -11.37
C ALA A 78 1.33 22.80 -10.98
N ALA A 79 2.26 23.66 -11.41
CA ALA A 79 3.68 23.52 -11.07
C ALA A 79 3.93 23.71 -9.57
N ARG A 80 3.24 24.66 -8.93
CA ARG A 80 3.32 24.88 -7.47
C ARG A 80 2.76 23.69 -6.69
N SER A 81 1.62 23.14 -7.12
CA SER A 81 1.03 21.95 -6.51
C SER A 81 1.95 20.73 -6.64
N LEU A 82 2.55 20.52 -7.82
CA LEU A 82 3.52 19.45 -8.05
C LEU A 82 4.75 19.60 -7.14
N LEU A 83 5.32 20.81 -7.07
CA LEU A 83 6.46 21.09 -6.20
C LEU A 83 6.11 20.85 -4.72
N LEU A 84 4.93 21.31 -4.28
CA LEU A 84 4.45 21.07 -2.91
C LEU A 84 4.31 19.57 -2.63
N PHE A 85 3.74 18.81 -3.57
CA PHE A 85 3.58 17.36 -3.43
C PHE A 85 4.93 16.65 -3.29
N VAL A 86 5.91 16.98 -4.14
CA VAL A 86 7.28 16.42 -4.07
C VAL A 86 7.93 16.77 -2.73
N VAL A 87 7.85 18.03 -2.28
CA VAL A 87 8.44 18.46 -1.00
C VAL A 87 7.79 17.72 0.17
N VAL A 88 6.46 17.60 0.20
CA VAL A 88 5.74 16.89 1.26
C VAL A 88 6.11 15.41 1.27
N LEU A 89 6.24 14.75 0.11
CA LEU A 89 6.66 13.35 0.02
C LEU A 89 8.10 13.15 0.54
N LEU A 90 9.03 14.04 0.18
CA LEU A 90 10.40 13.97 0.68
C LEU A 90 10.46 14.16 2.20
N LEU A 91 9.71 15.14 2.72
CA LEU A 91 9.62 15.37 4.17
C LEU A 91 8.99 14.18 4.90
N ALA A 92 7.94 13.57 4.33
CA ALA A 92 7.30 12.39 4.90
C ALA A 92 8.24 11.17 4.89
N ALA A 93 9.02 10.98 3.82
CA ALA A 93 10.01 9.90 3.73
C ALA A 93 11.11 10.06 4.77
N VAL A 94 11.71 11.26 4.86
CA VAL A 94 12.74 11.58 5.87
C VAL A 94 12.17 11.42 7.28
N PHE A 95 10.96 11.93 7.53
CA PHE A 95 10.30 11.75 8.81
C PHE A 95 10.08 10.27 9.14
N GLY A 96 9.61 9.47 8.18
CA GLY A 96 9.39 8.04 8.36
C GLY A 96 10.67 7.29 8.73
N GLU A 97 11.77 7.57 8.05
CA GLU A 97 13.09 6.98 8.34
C GLU A 97 13.57 7.37 9.75
N LEU A 98 13.56 8.66 10.08
CA LEU A 98 13.99 9.16 11.38
C LEU A 98 13.09 8.68 12.52
N ALA A 99 11.79 8.58 12.28
CA ALA A 99 10.83 8.09 13.26
C ALA A 99 11.05 6.60 13.53
N VAL A 100 11.23 5.78 12.50
CA VAL A 100 11.51 4.35 12.66
C VAL A 100 12.83 4.13 13.40
N GLU A 101 13.91 4.78 12.97
CA GLU A 101 15.23 4.67 13.63
C GLU A 101 15.14 5.13 15.09
N GLY A 102 14.47 6.26 15.35
CA GLY A 102 14.28 6.77 16.71
C GLY A 102 13.46 5.84 17.61
N PHE A 103 12.39 5.22 17.08
CA PHE A 103 11.59 4.25 17.81
C PHE A 103 12.37 2.97 18.12
N LEU A 104 13.14 2.46 17.16
CA LEU A 104 13.96 1.26 17.35
C LEU A 104 15.13 1.51 18.32
N ALA A 105 15.68 2.73 18.35
CA ALA A 105 16.68 3.11 19.34
C ALA A 105 16.10 3.14 20.77
N LEU A 106 14.85 3.58 20.94
CA LEU A 106 14.19 3.64 22.25
C LEU A 106 13.63 2.27 22.69
N TRP A 107 13.15 1.48 21.74
CA TRP A 107 12.54 0.17 21.98
C TRP A 107 13.12 -0.89 21.03
N PRO A 108 14.35 -1.38 21.32
CA PRO A 108 15.03 -2.31 20.44
C PRO A 108 14.26 -3.64 20.32
N ILE A 109 14.21 -4.17 19.11
CA ILE A 109 13.57 -5.46 18.83
C ILE A 109 14.43 -6.58 19.46
N PRO A 110 13.83 -7.53 20.20
CA PRO A 110 14.53 -8.71 20.69
C PRO A 110 15.22 -9.48 19.55
N ALA A 111 16.46 -9.94 19.79
CA ALA A 111 17.28 -10.55 18.74
C ALA A 111 16.64 -11.81 18.13
N ASP A 112 15.91 -12.58 18.92
CA ASP A 112 15.12 -13.74 18.52
C ASP A 112 13.96 -13.37 17.59
N ALA A 113 13.23 -12.30 17.90
CA ALA A 113 12.16 -11.78 17.04
C ALA A 113 12.70 -11.22 15.72
N ALA A 114 13.84 -10.52 15.76
CA ALA A 114 14.51 -10.02 14.56
C ALA A 114 14.99 -11.16 13.65
N GLU A 115 15.52 -12.25 14.23
CA GLU A 115 15.95 -13.42 13.48
C GLU A 115 14.78 -14.19 12.88
N ALA A 116 13.70 -14.38 13.64
CA ALA A 116 12.47 -14.98 13.12
C ALA A 116 11.89 -14.18 11.93
N LEU A 117 11.92 -12.85 12.00
CA LEU A 117 11.48 -11.98 10.90
C LEU A 117 12.38 -12.11 9.67
N ARG A 118 13.72 -12.16 9.84
CA ARG A 118 14.64 -12.41 8.73
C ARG A 118 14.42 -13.78 8.09
N ALA A 119 14.19 -14.81 8.90
CA ALA A 119 13.92 -16.15 8.43
C ALA A 119 12.61 -16.22 7.61
N SER A 120 11.54 -15.54 8.06
CA SER A 120 10.28 -15.47 7.29
C SER A 120 10.43 -14.68 5.98
N MET A 121 11.29 -13.67 5.97
CA MET A 121 11.61 -12.89 4.77
C MET A 121 12.50 -13.66 3.80
N ALA A 122 13.37 -14.56 4.27
CA ALA A 122 14.25 -15.36 3.42
C ALA A 122 13.48 -16.31 2.50
N SER A 123 12.32 -16.83 2.93
CA SER A 123 11.40 -17.60 2.08
C SER A 123 10.64 -16.75 1.05
N SER A 124 10.65 -15.42 1.20
CA SER A 124 10.01 -14.44 0.31
C SER A 124 11.00 -13.44 -0.26
N ALA A 125 12.29 -13.80 -0.31
CA ALA A 125 13.35 -12.95 -0.83
C ALA A 125 13.24 -12.82 -2.35
N THR A 126 12.27 -12.02 -2.79
CA THR A 126 12.34 -11.33 -4.06
C THR A 126 13.58 -10.45 -3.97
N THR A 127 14.63 -10.81 -4.70
CA THR A 127 15.80 -9.94 -4.89
C THR A 127 15.29 -8.55 -5.23
N VAL A 128 15.61 -7.56 -4.38
CA VAL A 128 15.24 -6.17 -4.65
C VAL A 128 15.73 -5.86 -6.06
N PRO A 129 14.83 -5.58 -7.02
CA PRO A 129 15.24 -5.28 -8.37
C PRO A 129 16.22 -4.12 -8.34
N ALA A 130 17.30 -4.20 -9.12
CA ALA A 130 18.19 -3.06 -9.29
C ALA A 130 17.35 -1.85 -9.75
N VAL A 131 17.61 -0.68 -9.17
CA VAL A 131 16.90 0.54 -9.55
C VAL A 131 17.11 0.77 -11.04
N ALA A 132 16.02 0.77 -11.81
CA ALA A 132 16.08 1.00 -13.24
C ALA A 132 16.74 2.36 -13.52
N PRO A 133 17.61 2.46 -14.55
CA PRO A 133 18.18 3.73 -14.93
C PRO A 133 17.08 4.72 -15.32
N LEU A 134 17.33 6.02 -15.09
CA LEU A 134 16.35 7.08 -15.33
C LEU A 134 15.76 7.04 -16.75
N SER A 135 16.57 6.65 -17.74
CA SER A 135 16.13 6.50 -19.14
C SER A 135 15.07 5.42 -19.32
N GLU A 136 15.20 4.28 -18.64
CA GLU A 136 14.22 3.20 -18.70
C GLU A 136 12.94 3.56 -17.95
N TRP A 137 13.06 4.20 -16.78
CA TRP A 137 11.91 4.72 -16.05
C TRP A 137 11.13 5.78 -16.86
N LEU A 138 11.82 6.71 -17.50
CA LEU A 138 11.19 7.71 -18.38
C LEU A 138 10.49 7.06 -19.58
N ALA A 139 11.10 6.03 -20.17
CA ALA A 139 10.49 5.29 -21.27
C ALA A 139 9.22 4.53 -20.84
N ALA A 140 9.14 4.09 -19.58
CA ALA A 140 7.98 3.39 -19.03
C ALA A 140 6.76 4.30 -18.77
N ILE A 141 6.94 5.63 -18.68
CA ILE A 141 5.84 6.58 -18.43
C ILE A 141 4.76 6.52 -19.51
N ILE A 142 5.14 6.31 -20.77
CA ILE A 142 4.20 6.29 -21.90
C ILE A 142 4.02 4.84 -22.36
N PRO A 143 2.91 4.17 -22.00
CA PRO A 143 2.69 2.78 -22.39
C PRO A 143 2.47 2.67 -23.89
N THR A 144 3.04 1.62 -24.50
CA THR A 144 2.79 1.29 -25.91
C THR A 144 1.36 0.77 -26.15
N ASN A 145 0.70 0.25 -25.11
CA ASN A 145 -0.70 -0.17 -25.14
C ASN A 145 -1.41 0.20 -23.82
N PRO A 146 -2.27 1.22 -23.80
CA PRO A 146 -2.92 1.70 -22.57
C PRO A 146 -3.93 0.70 -21.99
N VAL A 147 -4.56 -0.14 -22.81
CA VAL A 147 -5.51 -1.17 -22.33
C VAL A 147 -4.75 -2.28 -21.62
N LYS A 148 -3.62 -2.72 -22.18
CA LYS A 148 -2.77 -3.71 -21.55
C LYS A 148 -2.20 -3.19 -20.23
N ALA A 149 -1.68 -1.97 -20.20
CA ALA A 149 -1.16 -1.34 -18.98
C ALA A 149 -2.23 -1.26 -17.87
N ALA A 150 -3.46 -0.85 -18.22
CA ALA A 150 -4.57 -0.83 -17.27
C ALA A 150 -4.96 -2.23 -16.76
N ALA A 151 -4.92 -3.27 -17.62
CA ALA A 151 -5.23 -4.64 -17.23
C ALA A 151 -4.16 -5.25 -16.30
N GLU A 152 -2.89 -4.89 -16.49
CA GLU A 152 -1.76 -5.32 -15.65
C GLU A 152 -1.64 -4.48 -14.36
N GLY A 153 -2.38 -3.38 -14.26
CA GLY A 153 -2.35 -2.50 -13.09
C GLY A 153 -1.09 -1.64 -13.03
N GLU A 154 -0.46 -1.38 -14.17
CA GLU A 154 0.66 -0.44 -14.36
C GLU A 154 0.14 1.00 -14.21
N MET A 155 -0.18 1.38 -12.96
CA MET A 155 -0.72 2.68 -12.55
C MET A 155 0.27 3.47 -11.71
#